data_AF-Q2UG51-F1
#
_entry.id   AF-Q2UG51-F1
#
_cell.length_a   1.000
_cell.length_b   1.000
_cell.length_c   1.000
_cell.angle_alpha   90.00
_cell.angle_beta   90.00
_cell.angle_gamma   90.00
#
_symmetry.space_group_name_H-M   'P 1'
#
loop_
_entity.id
_entity.type
_entity.pdbx_description
1 polymer ?
#
loop_
_entity_poly.entity_id
_entity_poly.type
_entity_poly.pdbx_seq_one_letter_code
_entity_poly.pdbx_strand_id
1 'polypeptide(L)'
;MTMPLSFSHLIRGYKLHPKDTFLTFFFSSIYENLCSQPADLIDSDITIVLTFFDNFTSWSPDEKNKAKSAIEEFADYIIENFLLPLRASSVKTPQPTPASLSAIQTSTPSGTPYRVSILRKSCLVRDRYRCVISRKFDKSEARKRFEQYGEDCKDDEGIELKNESSDRFQFLEVAHILPHCLTTVSSGDADLNVLRILDMFDPGVIHLIDGPKIDSPINALTLTLDYHRMFEPYGIILYAHTSITSILRVS
;
A
#
# COMPACT_ATOMS: atom_id res chain seq x y z
N MET A 1 -12.52 17.33 -26.68
CA MET A 1 -12.29 16.81 -25.31
C MET A 1 -10.89 16.23 -25.30
N THR A 2 -9.95 16.94 -24.70
CA THR A 2 -8.50 16.69 -24.79
C THR A 2 -8.11 15.48 -23.96
N MET A 3 -7.51 14.48 -24.60
CA MET A 3 -6.69 13.46 -23.93
C MET A 3 -5.68 14.17 -23.02
N PRO A 4 -5.44 13.67 -21.80
CA PRO A 4 -4.48 14.31 -20.91
C PRO A 4 -3.12 14.29 -21.61
N LEU A 5 -2.43 15.44 -21.62
CA LEU A 5 -1.06 15.64 -22.11
C LEU A 5 -0.01 14.64 -21.55
N SER A 6 -0.41 13.72 -20.68
CA SER A 6 0.39 12.71 -20.00
C SER A 6 0.91 11.59 -20.93
N PHE A 7 0.09 11.05 -21.84
CA PHE A 7 0.47 9.86 -22.61
C PHE A 7 1.56 10.14 -23.65
N SER A 8 1.47 11.27 -24.35
CA SER A 8 2.48 11.69 -25.33
C SER A 8 3.81 12.08 -24.67
N HIS A 9 3.79 12.61 -23.44
CA HIS A 9 5.01 12.88 -22.67
C HIS A 9 5.64 11.59 -22.11
N LEU A 10 4.83 10.59 -21.73
CA LEU A 10 5.31 9.28 -21.31
C LEU A 10 6.10 8.58 -22.43
N ILE A 11 5.65 8.71 -23.69
CA ILE A 11 6.34 8.10 -24.85
C ILE A 11 7.59 8.88 -25.28
N ARG A 12 7.55 10.23 -25.29
CA ARG A 12 8.68 11.04 -25.83
C ARG A 12 9.81 11.35 -24.86
N GLY A 13 9.57 11.25 -23.55
CA GLY A 13 10.51 11.72 -22.52
C GLY A 13 11.11 10.62 -21.62
N TYR A 14 10.49 9.44 -21.56
CA TYR A 14 10.95 8.37 -20.69
C TYR A 14 11.83 7.40 -21.48
N LYS A 15 13.12 7.31 -21.11
CA LYS A 15 13.90 6.11 -21.40
C LYS A 15 13.37 5.01 -20.49
N LEU A 16 12.46 4.19 -21.02
CA LEU A 16 12.02 2.97 -20.36
C LEU A 16 13.25 2.13 -20.05
N HIS A 17 13.50 1.91 -18.77
CA HIS A 17 14.54 0.97 -18.39
C HIS A 17 13.94 -0.43 -18.57
N PRO A 18 14.69 -1.44 -19.05
CA PRO A 18 14.23 -2.84 -19.11
C PRO A 18 13.77 -3.44 -17.76
N LYS A 19 13.84 -2.65 -16.67
CA LYS A 19 13.42 -3.00 -15.31
C LYS A 19 12.02 -2.47 -14.97
N ASP A 20 11.42 -1.64 -15.82
CA ASP A 20 10.09 -1.06 -15.59
C ASP A 20 9.00 -2.07 -15.98
N THR A 21 8.89 -3.15 -15.20
CA THR A 21 8.01 -4.30 -15.46
C THR A 21 6.55 -3.88 -15.67
N PHE A 22 6.07 -2.89 -14.91
CA PHE A 22 4.71 -2.36 -15.08
C PHE A 22 4.51 -1.68 -16.44
N LEU A 23 5.46 -0.85 -16.88
CA LEU A 23 5.32 -0.14 -18.16
C LEU A 23 5.46 -1.11 -19.34
N THR A 24 6.37 -2.09 -19.24
CA THR A 24 6.46 -3.20 -20.20
C THR A 24 5.12 -3.93 -20.31
N PHE A 25 4.50 -4.28 -19.18
CA PHE A 25 3.20 -4.94 -19.15
C PHE A 25 2.11 -4.05 -19.75
N PHE A 26 2.01 -2.79 -19.34
CA PHE A 26 1.04 -1.82 -19.84
C PHE A 26 1.09 -1.65 -21.36
N PHE A 27 2.27 -1.38 -21.92
CA PHE A 27 2.41 -1.17 -23.36
C PHE A 27 2.14 -2.46 -24.15
N SER A 28 2.57 -3.62 -23.62
CA SER A 28 2.29 -4.92 -24.25
C SER A 28 0.80 -5.23 -24.27
N SER A 29 0.08 -5.00 -23.17
CA SER A 29 -1.37 -5.21 -23.10
C SER A 29 -2.14 -4.34 -24.09
N ILE A 30 -1.77 -3.05 -24.22
CA ILE A 30 -2.40 -2.16 -25.21
C ILE A 30 -2.10 -2.64 -26.63
N TYR A 31 -0.86 -3.02 -26.90
CA TYR A 31 -0.45 -3.51 -28.22
C TYR A 31 -1.19 -4.79 -28.63
N GLU A 32 -1.29 -5.77 -27.73
CA GLU A 32 -2.05 -7.01 -27.97
C GLU A 32 -3.51 -6.74 -28.31
N ASN A 33 -4.14 -5.81 -27.57
CA ASN A 33 -5.52 -5.40 -27.81
C ASN A 33 -5.69 -4.78 -29.22
N LEU A 34 -4.78 -3.88 -29.59
CA LEU A 34 -4.83 -3.17 -30.87
C LEU A 34 -4.50 -4.06 -32.08
N CYS A 35 -3.58 -5.03 -31.91
CA CYS A 35 -3.09 -5.87 -32.99
C CYS A 35 -3.77 -7.25 -33.08
N SER A 36 -4.57 -7.64 -32.08
CA SER A 36 -5.27 -8.94 -32.02
C SER A 36 -4.35 -10.15 -32.23
N GLN A 37 -3.08 -10.07 -31.81
CA GLN A 37 -2.11 -11.17 -31.86
C GLN A 37 -1.98 -11.80 -30.46
N PRO A 38 -1.92 -13.15 -30.34
CA PRO A 38 -1.80 -13.82 -29.05
C PRO A 38 -0.42 -13.58 -28.41
N ALA A 39 -0.44 -13.55 -27.07
CA ALA A 39 0.65 -13.27 -26.14
C ALA A 39 1.79 -14.32 -26.09
N ASP A 40 2.14 -14.96 -27.20
CA ASP A 40 3.36 -15.80 -27.28
C ASP A 40 4.62 -14.94 -27.55
N LEU A 41 4.45 -13.61 -27.58
CA LEU A 41 5.49 -12.61 -27.78
C LEU A 41 6.08 -12.08 -26.46
N ILE A 42 5.91 -12.77 -25.33
CA ILE A 42 6.53 -12.37 -24.05
C ILE A 42 8.07 -12.41 -24.13
N ASP A 43 8.63 -13.11 -25.12
CA ASP A 43 10.08 -13.09 -25.45
C ASP A 43 10.44 -12.08 -26.57
N SER A 44 9.45 -11.37 -27.13
CA SER A 44 9.66 -10.34 -28.14
C SER A 44 10.05 -9.03 -27.49
N ASP A 45 11.26 -8.61 -27.84
CA ASP A 45 11.84 -7.29 -27.63
C ASP A 45 10.77 -6.19 -27.52
N ILE A 46 10.59 -5.67 -26.30
CA ILE A 46 9.70 -4.55 -25.97
C ILE A 46 9.91 -3.36 -26.91
N THR A 47 11.08 -3.26 -27.56
CA THR A 47 11.37 -2.31 -28.63
C THR A 47 10.36 -2.36 -29.78
N ILE A 48 9.84 -3.53 -30.17
CA ILE A 48 8.81 -3.64 -31.23
C ILE A 48 7.51 -2.95 -30.79
N VAL A 49 7.10 -3.17 -29.54
CA VAL A 49 5.93 -2.55 -28.96
C VAL A 49 6.12 -1.03 -28.85
N LEU A 50 7.28 -0.58 -28.36
CA LEU A 50 7.56 0.85 -28.21
C LEU A 50 7.64 1.56 -29.56
N THR A 51 8.29 0.96 -30.56
CA THR A 51 8.34 1.52 -31.92
C THR A 51 6.98 1.61 -32.59
N PHE A 52 6.03 0.71 -32.27
CA PHE A 52 4.65 0.86 -32.70
C PHE A 52 3.99 2.13 -32.17
N PHE A 53 4.32 2.55 -30.94
CA PHE A 53 3.78 3.77 -30.33
C PHE A 53 4.57 5.05 -30.64
N ASP A 54 5.76 4.98 -31.23
CA ASP A 54 6.60 6.16 -31.54
C ASP A 54 5.88 7.19 -32.42
N ASN A 55 5.02 6.73 -33.33
CA ASN A 55 4.26 7.58 -34.25
C ASN A 55 2.84 7.89 -33.77
N PHE A 56 2.53 7.68 -32.48
CA PHE A 56 1.21 7.90 -31.90
C PHE A 56 0.62 9.29 -32.20
N THR A 57 1.47 10.33 -32.27
CA THR A 57 1.01 11.69 -32.57
C THR A 57 0.35 11.80 -33.95
N SER A 58 0.84 11.03 -34.93
CA SER A 58 0.34 11.01 -36.31
C SER A 58 -0.86 10.09 -36.52
N TRP A 59 -1.29 9.33 -35.51
CA TRP A 59 -2.45 8.45 -35.63
C TRP A 59 -3.72 9.23 -35.94
N SER A 60 -4.57 8.62 -36.75
CA SER A 60 -5.93 9.07 -37.06
C SER A 60 -6.80 9.11 -35.79
N PRO A 61 -7.92 9.86 -35.83
CA PRO A 61 -8.89 9.86 -34.73
C PRO A 61 -9.38 8.46 -34.36
N ASP A 62 -9.61 7.60 -35.35
CA ASP A 62 -10.12 6.23 -35.13
C ASP A 62 -9.09 5.35 -34.44
N GLU A 63 -7.82 5.42 -34.83
CA GLU A 63 -6.72 4.71 -34.15
C GLU A 63 -6.55 5.19 -32.70
N LYS A 64 -6.63 6.50 -32.47
CA LYS A 64 -6.58 7.07 -31.11
C LYS A 64 -7.79 6.65 -30.26
N ASN A 65 -8.96 6.50 -30.86
CA ASN A 65 -10.15 6.00 -30.16
C ASN A 65 -9.99 4.52 -29.79
N LYS A 66 -9.43 3.68 -30.69
CA LYS A 66 -9.11 2.29 -30.36
C LYS A 66 -8.09 2.20 -29.22
N ALA A 67 -7.06 3.04 -29.24
CA ALA A 67 -6.08 3.12 -28.16
C ALA A 67 -6.70 3.49 -26.82
N LYS A 68 -7.65 4.43 -26.83
CA LYS A 68 -8.43 4.80 -25.64
C LYS A 68 -9.19 3.59 -25.09
N SER A 69 -9.91 2.86 -25.94
CA SER A 69 -10.64 1.67 -25.52
C SER A 69 -9.72 0.60 -24.94
N ALA A 70 -8.55 0.35 -25.57
CA ALA A 70 -7.55 -0.58 -25.03
C ALA A 70 -7.01 -0.14 -23.65
N ILE A 71 -6.82 1.17 -23.44
CA ILE A 71 -6.43 1.72 -22.13
C ILE A 71 -7.54 1.55 -21.09
N GLU A 72 -8.80 1.76 -21.48
CA GLU A 72 -9.96 1.54 -20.60
C GLU A 72 -10.08 0.07 -20.21
N GLU A 73 -9.92 -0.86 -21.15
CA GLU A 73 -9.90 -2.30 -20.87
C GLU A 73 -8.72 -2.71 -19.96
N PHE A 74 -7.54 -2.12 -20.13
CA PHE A 74 -6.43 -2.33 -19.20
C PHE A 74 -6.75 -1.79 -17.80
N ALA A 75 -7.41 -0.64 -17.70
CA ALA A 75 -7.81 -0.09 -16.41
C ALA A 75 -8.83 -0.99 -15.70
N ASP A 76 -9.81 -1.52 -16.44
CA ASP A 76 -10.77 -2.50 -15.93
C ASP A 76 -10.05 -3.77 -15.46
N TYR A 77 -9.07 -4.27 -16.23
CA TYR A 77 -8.23 -5.39 -15.81
C TYR A 77 -7.53 -5.14 -14.47
N ILE A 78 -6.91 -3.97 -14.27
CA ILE A 78 -6.26 -3.61 -13.00
C ILE A 78 -7.28 -3.50 -11.87
N ILE A 79 -8.47 -2.95 -12.14
CA ILE A 79 -9.54 -2.86 -11.12
C ILE A 79 -9.96 -4.26 -10.68
N GLU A 80 -10.25 -5.15 -11.62
CA GLU A 80 -10.78 -6.48 -11.36
C GLU A 80 -9.74 -7.44 -10.77
N ASN A 81 -8.50 -7.38 -11.25
CA ASN A 81 -7.46 -8.35 -10.91
C ASN A 81 -6.52 -7.87 -9.82
N PHE A 82 -6.55 -6.58 -9.45
CA PHE A 82 -5.69 -6.03 -8.42
C PHE A 82 -6.46 -5.26 -7.34
N LEU A 83 -7.19 -4.21 -7.70
CA LEU A 83 -7.78 -3.30 -6.71
C LEU A 83 -8.95 -3.93 -5.94
N LEU A 84 -9.87 -4.62 -6.62
CA LEU A 84 -11.01 -5.27 -5.97
C LEU A 84 -10.59 -6.44 -5.05
N PRO A 85 -9.71 -7.37 -5.46
CA PRO A 85 -9.22 -8.42 -4.58
C PRO A 85 -8.43 -7.87 -3.38
N LEU A 86 -7.60 -6.84 -3.59
CA LEU A 86 -6.86 -6.17 -2.52
C LEU A 86 -7.82 -5.57 -1.49
N ARG A 87 -8.85 -4.85 -1.95
CA ARG A 87 -9.89 -4.28 -1.08
C ARG A 87 -10.66 -5.36 -0.32
N ALA A 88 -11.06 -6.44 -1.00
CA ALA A 88 -11.77 -7.56 -0.37
C ALA A 88 -10.93 -8.24 0.72
N SER A 89 -9.61 -8.25 0.56
CA SER A 89 -8.67 -8.78 1.54
C SER A 89 -8.45 -7.83 2.73
N SER A 90 -8.47 -6.51 2.51
CA SER A 90 -8.35 -5.51 3.58
C SER A 90 -9.51 -5.51 4.57
N VAL A 91 -10.71 -5.96 4.16
CA VAL A 91 -11.87 -6.08 5.08
C VAL A 91 -11.75 -7.30 6.00
N LYS A 92 -10.91 -8.28 5.64
CA LYS A 92 -10.73 -9.54 6.37
C LYS A 92 -9.58 -9.51 7.38
N THR A 93 -8.84 -8.41 7.50
CA THR A 93 -7.84 -8.29 8.57
C THR A 93 -8.53 -8.35 9.93
N PRO A 94 -8.05 -9.18 10.88
CA PRO A 94 -8.61 -9.21 12.21
C PRO A 94 -8.49 -7.82 12.85
N GLN A 95 -9.62 -7.13 13.00
CA GLN A 95 -9.66 -5.86 13.70
C GLN A 95 -9.15 -6.08 15.14
N PRO A 96 -8.02 -5.49 15.57
CA PRO A 96 -7.55 -5.69 16.93
C PRO A 96 -8.50 -4.97 17.87
N THR A 97 -9.22 -5.74 18.68
CA THR A 97 -10.14 -5.24 19.71
C THR A 97 -9.41 -4.27 20.64
N PRO A 98 -10.03 -3.14 21.05
CA PRO A 98 -9.43 -2.22 22.01
C PRO A 98 -9.03 -2.95 23.31
N ALA A 99 -7.92 -2.51 23.90
CA ALA A 99 -7.26 -3.13 25.06
C ALA A 99 -8.09 -3.20 26.37
N SER A 100 -9.38 -2.91 26.34
CA SER A 100 -10.27 -2.99 27.51
C SER A 100 -10.86 -4.39 27.77
N LEU A 101 -10.64 -5.38 26.88
CA LEU A 101 -11.22 -6.73 27.02
C LEU A 101 -10.21 -7.89 27.03
N SER A 102 -8.90 -7.66 27.06
CA SER A 102 -7.90 -8.75 27.05
C SER A 102 -7.69 -9.44 28.41
N ALA A 103 -8.65 -9.35 29.33
CA ALA A 103 -8.69 -10.20 30.51
C ALA A 103 -9.75 -11.28 30.29
N ILE A 104 -9.28 -12.54 30.23
CA ILE A 104 -10.06 -13.78 30.21
C ILE A 104 -10.48 -14.24 28.82
N GLN A 105 -9.64 -15.06 28.18
CA GLN A 105 -10.05 -16.40 27.75
C GLN A 105 -8.82 -17.26 27.41
N THR A 106 -8.69 -18.35 28.16
CA THR A 106 -7.70 -19.42 28.01
C THR A 106 -8.08 -20.35 26.86
N SER A 107 -7.27 -20.41 25.81
CA SER A 107 -6.97 -21.65 25.07
C SER A 107 -5.77 -21.45 24.12
N THR A 108 -4.75 -22.29 24.29
CA THR A 108 -3.58 -22.54 23.42
C THR A 108 -2.60 -21.37 23.13
N PRO A 109 -1.36 -21.40 23.69
CA PRO A 109 -0.40 -20.30 23.63
C PRO A 109 0.63 -20.44 22.49
N SER A 110 0.19 -20.37 21.23
CA SER A 110 1.12 -20.13 20.10
C SER A 110 0.35 -19.77 18.83
N GLY A 111 0.65 -18.63 18.22
CA GLY A 111 0.07 -18.28 16.92
C GLY A 111 -0.10 -16.78 16.71
N THR A 112 -1.31 -16.25 16.89
CA THR A 112 -1.71 -14.94 16.36
C THR A 112 -1.69 -13.78 17.37
N PRO A 113 -2.19 -13.89 18.62
CA PRO A 113 -2.22 -12.73 19.54
C PRO A 113 -0.82 -12.28 19.97
N TYR A 114 0.09 -13.24 20.19
CA TYR A 114 1.47 -12.97 20.55
C TYR A 114 2.22 -12.25 19.43
N ARG A 115 2.11 -12.73 18.18
CA ARG A 115 2.71 -12.08 17.00
C ARG A 115 2.21 -10.66 16.80
N VAL A 116 0.89 -10.45 16.91
CA VAL A 116 0.28 -9.11 16.82
C VAL A 116 0.76 -8.20 17.96
N SER A 117 0.94 -8.71 19.18
CA SER A 117 1.47 -7.92 20.30
C SER A 117 2.93 -7.49 20.07
N ILE A 118 3.76 -8.37 19.50
CA ILE A 118 5.17 -8.06 19.17
C ILE A 118 5.24 -7.04 18.05
N LEU A 119 4.45 -7.24 16.99
CA LEU A 119 4.34 -6.29 15.90
C LEU A 119 3.94 -4.92 16.43
N ARG A 120 2.88 -4.87 17.25
CA ARG A 120 2.37 -3.62 17.83
C ARG A 120 3.45 -2.90 18.63
N LYS A 121 4.16 -3.61 19.50
CA LYS A 121 5.27 -3.03 20.26
C LYS A 121 6.37 -2.50 19.33
N SER A 122 6.73 -3.26 18.31
CA SER A 122 7.78 -2.90 17.36
C SER A 122 7.43 -1.66 16.53
N CYS A 123 6.18 -1.54 16.07
CA CYS A 123 5.66 -0.36 15.37
C CYS A 123 5.66 0.87 16.27
N LEU A 124 5.16 0.74 17.51
CA LEU A 124 5.14 1.85 18.47
C LEU A 124 6.56 2.38 18.72
N VAL A 125 7.54 1.49 18.95
CA VAL A 125 8.94 1.90 19.14
C VAL A 125 9.51 2.56 17.89
N ARG A 126 9.29 1.97 16.70
CA ARG A 126 9.75 2.54 15.42
C ARG A 126 9.21 3.96 15.22
N ASP A 127 7.94 4.16 15.51
CA ASP A 127 7.23 5.43 15.27
C ASP A 127 7.33 6.40 16.46
N ARG A 128 8.19 6.10 17.43
CA ARG A 128 8.41 6.91 18.65
C ARG A 128 7.14 7.18 19.44
N TYR A 129 6.29 6.15 19.52
CA TYR A 129 4.99 6.17 20.17
C TYR A 129 4.08 7.31 19.68
N ARG A 130 4.24 7.72 18.42
CA ARG A 130 3.43 8.75 17.79
C ARG A 130 2.69 8.20 16.58
N CYS A 131 1.47 8.67 16.37
CA CYS A 131 0.74 8.43 15.13
C CYS A 131 1.58 8.94 13.94
N VAL A 132 1.72 8.13 12.89
CA VAL A 132 2.49 8.53 11.70
C VAL A 132 1.85 9.70 10.94
N ILE A 133 0.54 9.91 11.14
CA ILE A 133 -0.23 10.98 10.48
C ILE A 133 -0.33 12.22 11.37
N SER A 134 -1.03 12.14 12.50
CA SER A 134 -1.28 13.31 13.36
C SER A 134 -0.15 13.65 14.32
N ARG A 135 0.88 12.79 14.42
CA ARG A 135 1.97 12.90 15.40
C ARG A 135 1.53 12.88 16.86
N LYS A 136 0.26 12.59 17.16
CA LYS A 136 -0.25 12.46 18.53
C LYS A 136 0.45 11.31 19.26
N PHE A 137 0.79 11.52 20.52
CA PHE A 137 1.53 10.58 21.36
C PHE A 137 0.61 9.54 22.00
N ASP A 138 1.12 8.33 22.23
CA ASP A 138 0.35 7.22 22.80
C ASP A 138 -0.01 7.47 24.28
N LYS A 139 -1.30 7.41 24.59
CA LYS A 139 -1.80 7.58 25.97
C LYS A 139 -1.30 6.51 26.94
N SER A 140 -1.18 5.26 26.49
CA SER A 140 -0.71 4.17 27.36
C SER A 140 0.77 4.35 27.68
N GLU A 141 1.58 4.76 26.72
CA GLU A 141 2.98 5.08 26.94
C GLU A 141 3.17 6.31 27.84
N ALA A 142 2.39 7.39 27.63
CA ALA A 142 2.46 8.57 28.49
C ALA A 142 2.19 8.23 29.96
N ARG A 143 1.17 7.39 30.22
CA ARG A 143 0.86 6.91 31.57
C ARG A 143 2.02 6.13 32.18
N LYS A 144 2.61 5.18 31.43
CA LYS A 144 3.76 4.39 31.91
C LYS A 144 4.94 5.28 32.28
N ARG A 145 5.26 6.28 31.44
CA ARG A 145 6.37 7.20 31.71
C ARG A 145 6.09 8.10 32.90
N PHE A 146 4.85 8.54 33.08
CA PHE A 146 4.45 9.30 34.27
C PHE A 146 4.57 8.46 35.55
N GLU A 147 4.15 7.20 35.53
CA GLU A 147 4.31 6.27 36.66
C GLU A 147 5.78 6.01 37.00
N GLN A 148 6.66 5.98 36.00
CA GLN A 148 8.08 5.69 36.19
C GLN A 148 8.95 6.91 36.54
N TYR A 149 8.67 8.07 35.92
CA TYR A 149 9.53 9.26 35.99
C TYR A 149 8.82 10.50 36.57
N GLY A 150 7.55 10.39 36.93
CA GLY A 150 6.76 11.50 37.48
C GLY A 150 6.56 12.63 36.46
N GLU A 151 6.58 13.87 36.96
CA GLU A 151 6.32 15.07 36.15
C GLU A 151 7.42 15.40 35.14
N ASP A 152 8.61 14.83 35.28
CA ASP A 152 9.75 15.08 34.38
C ASP A 152 9.82 14.07 33.23
N CYS A 153 8.75 13.30 33.03
CA CYS A 153 8.65 12.39 31.90
C CYS A 153 8.65 13.13 30.55
N LYS A 154 9.45 12.61 29.63
CA LYS A 154 9.65 13.16 28.29
C LYS A 154 9.26 12.14 27.23
N ASP A 155 8.86 12.63 26.07
CA ASP A 155 8.72 11.81 24.88
C ASP A 155 10.10 11.42 24.29
N ASP A 156 10.09 10.70 23.17
CA ASP A 156 11.32 10.27 22.48
C ASP A 156 12.05 11.40 21.74
N GLU A 157 11.44 12.59 21.67
CA GLU A 157 12.01 13.81 21.08
C GLU A 157 12.56 14.76 22.17
N GLY A 158 12.45 14.38 23.46
CA GLY A 158 12.91 15.16 24.61
C GLY A 158 11.93 16.22 25.10
N ILE A 159 10.71 16.24 24.58
CA ILE A 159 9.63 17.15 24.96
C ILE A 159 8.96 16.66 26.24
N GLU A 160 8.79 17.55 27.21
CA GLU A 160 8.11 17.24 28.47
C GLU A 160 6.62 17.01 28.25
N LEU A 161 6.12 15.85 28.70
CA LEU A 161 4.73 15.47 28.48
C LEU A 161 3.75 16.32 29.29
N LYS A 162 4.18 16.87 30.44
CA LYS A 162 3.34 17.73 31.30
C LYS A 162 2.92 19.06 30.65
N ASN A 163 3.73 19.56 29.70
CA ASN A 163 3.51 20.83 29.04
C ASN A 163 2.70 20.66 27.74
N GLU A 164 2.53 19.42 27.26
CA GLU A 164 1.69 19.14 26.10
C GLU A 164 0.20 19.16 26.50
N SER A 165 -0.63 19.72 25.62
CA SER A 165 -2.06 19.75 25.81
C SER A 165 -2.67 18.35 25.65
N SER A 166 -3.76 18.07 26.37
CA SER A 166 -4.38 16.73 26.42
C SER A 166 -4.82 16.19 25.04
N ASP A 167 -5.12 17.07 24.09
CA ASP A 167 -5.49 16.75 22.71
C ASP A 167 -4.33 16.17 21.87
N ARG A 168 -3.09 16.35 22.32
CA ARG A 168 -1.87 15.78 21.74
C ARG A 168 -1.70 14.30 22.05
N PHE A 169 -2.50 13.76 22.97
CA PHE A 169 -2.46 12.36 23.37
C PHE A 169 -3.65 11.59 22.82
N GLN A 170 -3.41 10.40 22.27
CA GLN A 170 -4.48 9.50 21.84
C GLN A 170 -4.02 8.04 21.97
N PHE A 171 -4.96 7.10 22.10
CA PHE A 171 -4.60 5.68 21.98
C PHE A 171 -4.22 5.40 20.53
N LEU A 172 -3.07 4.76 20.36
CA LEU A 172 -2.59 4.36 19.05
C LEU A 172 -2.98 2.91 18.75
N GLU A 173 -3.15 2.61 17.48
CA GLU A 173 -3.41 1.29 16.93
C GLU A 173 -2.43 1.00 15.81
N VAL A 174 -2.28 -0.27 15.46
CA VAL A 174 -1.38 -0.69 14.39
C VAL A 174 -2.21 -1.33 13.29
N ALA A 175 -2.11 -0.76 12.10
CA ALA A 175 -2.81 -1.18 10.91
C ALA A 175 -1.81 -1.79 9.92
N HIS A 176 -2.07 -2.99 9.41
CA HIS A 176 -1.27 -3.56 8.32
C HIS A 176 -1.53 -2.79 7.02
N ILE A 177 -0.49 -2.60 6.20
CA ILE A 177 -0.57 -1.91 4.90
C ILE A 177 -1.10 -2.89 3.84
N LEU A 178 -0.45 -4.04 3.72
CA LEU A 178 -0.87 -5.15 2.88
C LEU A 178 -1.61 -6.20 3.72
N PRO A 179 -2.82 -6.63 3.31
CA PRO A 179 -3.62 -7.57 4.08
C PRO A 179 -2.95 -8.92 4.28
N HIS A 180 -3.12 -9.50 5.47
CA HIS A 180 -2.61 -10.84 5.78
C HIS A 180 -3.19 -11.93 4.85
N CYS A 181 -4.39 -11.72 4.31
CA CYS A 181 -5.06 -12.72 3.48
C CYS A 181 -4.35 -12.96 2.13
N LEU A 182 -3.55 -11.99 1.64
CA LEU A 182 -2.84 -12.11 0.37
C LEU A 182 -1.81 -13.25 0.33
N THR A 183 -1.24 -13.62 1.48
CA THR A 183 -0.21 -14.67 1.55
C THR A 183 -0.76 -16.01 2.02
N THR A 184 -1.97 -16.03 2.58
CA THR A 184 -2.60 -17.26 3.10
C THR A 184 -3.41 -18.03 2.06
N VAL A 185 -3.70 -17.44 0.90
CA VAL A 185 -4.58 -18.00 -0.13
C VAL A 185 -3.92 -17.94 -1.50
N SER A 186 -2.77 -18.60 -1.67
CA SER A 186 -2.20 -18.80 -3.01
C SER A 186 -2.93 -19.91 -3.80
N SER A 187 -4.25 -20.06 -3.64
CA SER A 187 -5.02 -21.17 -4.23
C SER A 187 -5.99 -20.76 -5.34
N GLY A 188 -6.11 -19.47 -5.68
CA GLY A 188 -6.95 -18.97 -6.77
C GLY A 188 -6.21 -18.03 -7.71
N ASP A 189 -6.58 -18.03 -8.99
CA ASP A 189 -5.92 -17.22 -10.05
C ASP A 189 -5.94 -15.71 -9.76
N ALA A 190 -6.96 -15.21 -9.05
CA ALA A 190 -7.07 -13.79 -8.69
C ALA A 190 -6.00 -13.33 -7.69
N ASP A 191 -5.65 -14.16 -6.69
CA ASP A 191 -4.65 -13.81 -5.68
C ASP A 191 -3.22 -13.85 -6.28
N LEU A 192 -2.99 -14.73 -7.25
CA LEU A 192 -1.76 -14.76 -8.04
C LEU A 192 -1.60 -13.50 -8.92
N ASN A 193 -2.69 -13.01 -9.50
CA ASN A 193 -2.67 -11.77 -10.29
C ASN A 193 -2.35 -10.54 -9.41
N VAL A 194 -2.87 -10.48 -8.17
CA VAL A 194 -2.57 -9.40 -7.22
C VAL A 194 -1.08 -9.36 -6.89
N LEU A 195 -0.49 -10.51 -6.51
CA LEU A 195 0.94 -10.58 -6.16
C LEU A 195 1.82 -10.25 -7.35
N ARG A 196 1.48 -10.76 -8.54
CA ARG A 196 2.20 -10.45 -9.77
C ARG A 196 2.18 -8.95 -10.07
N ILE A 197 1.01 -8.31 -10.00
CA ILE A 197 0.87 -6.86 -10.25
C ILE A 197 1.61 -6.04 -9.18
N LEU A 198 1.58 -6.45 -7.90
CA LEU A 198 2.36 -5.81 -6.83
C LEU A 198 3.86 -5.86 -7.10
N ASP A 199 4.39 -7.00 -7.55
CA ASP A 199 5.81 -7.14 -7.89
C ASP A 199 6.22 -6.32 -9.12
N MET A 200 5.27 -6.01 -10.03
CA MET A 200 5.54 -5.07 -11.12
C MET A 200 5.70 -3.63 -10.64
N PHE A 201 5.00 -3.24 -9.56
CA PHE A 201 5.08 -1.90 -8.97
C PHE A 201 6.28 -1.73 -8.05
N ASP A 202 6.60 -2.74 -7.25
CA ASP A 202 7.73 -2.74 -6.32
C ASP A 202 8.43 -4.12 -6.35
N PRO A 203 9.40 -4.32 -7.26
CA PRO A 203 10.08 -5.59 -7.41
C PRO A 203 10.69 -6.09 -6.10
N GLY A 204 10.28 -7.27 -5.66
CA GLY A 204 10.73 -7.87 -4.40
C GLY A 204 9.84 -7.53 -3.19
N VAL A 205 8.76 -6.78 -3.36
CA VAL A 205 7.75 -6.53 -2.30
C VAL A 205 7.17 -7.84 -1.76
N ILE A 206 7.03 -8.86 -2.61
CA ILE A 206 6.57 -10.20 -2.22
C ILE A 206 7.48 -10.78 -1.11
N HIS A 207 8.80 -10.63 -1.23
CA HIS A 207 9.75 -11.12 -0.23
C HIS A 207 9.71 -10.37 1.10
N LEU A 208 9.11 -9.18 1.12
CA LEU A 208 8.89 -8.37 2.32
C LEU A 208 7.61 -8.77 3.06
N ILE A 209 6.66 -9.39 2.36
CA ILE A 209 5.39 -9.85 2.93
C ILE A 209 5.32 -11.37 3.11
N ASP A 210 6.31 -12.13 2.65
CA ASP A 210 6.28 -13.59 2.73
C ASP A 210 6.40 -14.15 4.17
N GLY A 211 5.57 -15.16 4.45
CA GLY A 211 5.54 -15.93 5.70
C GLY A 211 5.50 -15.06 6.98
N PRO A 212 6.47 -15.20 7.89
CA PRO A 212 6.49 -14.47 9.17
C PRO A 212 6.73 -12.97 9.02
N LYS A 213 7.21 -12.49 7.85
CA LYS A 213 7.51 -11.07 7.63
C LYS A 213 6.27 -10.22 7.38
N ILE A 214 5.11 -10.83 7.13
CA ILE A 214 3.85 -10.09 7.02
C ILE A 214 3.51 -9.32 8.30
N ASP A 215 3.92 -9.86 9.46
CA ASP A 215 3.85 -9.22 10.77
C ASP A 215 5.17 -8.49 11.10
N SER A 216 5.70 -7.77 10.13
CA SER A 216 6.85 -6.88 10.30
C SER A 216 6.36 -5.44 10.38
N PRO A 217 7.04 -4.58 11.17
CA PRO A 217 6.77 -3.15 11.16
C PRO A 217 6.78 -2.55 9.74
N ILE A 218 7.57 -3.09 8.80
CA ILE A 218 7.62 -2.59 7.42
C ILE A 218 6.25 -2.61 6.72
N ASN A 219 5.39 -3.55 7.07
CA ASN A 219 4.05 -3.72 6.51
C ASN A 219 2.96 -3.18 7.46
N ALA A 220 3.29 -2.28 8.40
CA ALA A 220 2.34 -1.79 9.37
C ALA A 220 2.58 -0.34 9.79
N LEU A 221 1.51 0.35 10.16
CA LEU A 221 1.47 1.76 10.50
C LEU A 221 0.89 1.98 11.88
N THR A 222 1.50 2.87 12.66
CA THR A 222 0.92 3.35 13.92
C THR A 222 -0.05 4.50 13.64
N LEU A 223 -1.34 4.31 13.90
CA LEU A 223 -2.41 5.27 13.62
C LEU A 223 -3.22 5.59 14.87
N THR A 224 -3.92 6.72 14.89
CA THR A 224 -5.04 6.91 15.84
C THR A 224 -6.27 6.18 15.32
N LEU A 225 -7.22 5.87 16.21
CA LEU A 225 -8.47 5.19 15.85
C LEU A 225 -9.19 5.82 14.65
N ASP A 226 -9.27 7.16 14.59
CA ASP A 226 -9.94 7.86 13.50
C ASP A 226 -9.24 7.63 12.15
N TYR A 227 -7.90 7.70 12.12
CA TYR A 227 -7.15 7.42 10.90
C TYR A 227 -7.15 5.95 10.53
N HIS A 228 -7.12 5.05 11.52
CA HIS A 228 -7.22 3.62 11.26
C HIS A 228 -8.55 3.27 10.57
N ARG A 229 -9.66 3.82 11.06
CA ARG A 229 -10.98 3.67 10.44
C ARG A 229 -11.11 4.30 9.06
N MET A 230 -10.31 5.32 8.75
CA MET A 230 -10.22 5.88 7.40
C MET A 230 -9.32 5.04 6.48
N PHE A 231 -8.33 4.35 7.05
CA PHE A 231 -7.37 3.53 6.32
C PHE A 231 -7.98 2.24 5.77
N GLU A 232 -8.73 1.49 6.59
CA GLU A 232 -9.28 0.16 6.22
C GLU A 232 -10.33 0.19 5.07
N PRO A 233 -11.27 1.15 4.97
CA PRO A 233 -12.34 1.11 3.96
C PRO A 233 -12.14 2.03 2.75
N TYR A 234 -11.31 3.08 2.86
CA TYR A 234 -11.30 4.22 1.92
C TYR A 234 -9.95 4.54 1.27
N GLY A 235 -8.92 3.70 1.45
CA GLY A 235 -7.68 3.83 0.68
C GLY A 235 -6.97 5.16 0.90
N ILE A 236 -6.52 5.42 2.14
CA ILE A 236 -5.45 6.40 2.31
C ILE A 236 -4.22 5.82 1.61
N ILE A 237 -3.93 6.31 0.41
CA ILE A 237 -2.68 6.04 -0.31
C ILE A 237 -1.61 6.93 0.34
N LEU A 238 -0.65 6.31 1.02
CA LEU A 238 0.53 7.00 1.51
C LEU A 238 1.52 7.16 0.36
N TYR A 239 1.91 8.40 0.06
CA TYR A 239 3.01 8.67 -0.86
C TYR A 239 4.31 8.79 -0.06
N ALA A 240 5.32 8.00 -0.43
CA ALA A 240 6.67 8.19 0.05
C ALA A 240 7.32 9.34 -0.76
N HIS A 241 7.40 10.53 -0.17
CA HIS A 241 8.34 11.54 -0.65
C HIS A 241 9.59 11.46 0.21
N THR A 242 10.77 11.57 -0.40
CA THR A 242 12.08 11.53 0.26
C THR A 242 12.33 12.65 1.28
N SER A 243 11.30 13.40 1.72
CA SER A 243 11.47 14.39 2.79
C SER A 243 10.21 14.74 3.62
N ILE A 244 8.97 14.62 3.12
CA ILE A 244 7.75 14.96 3.89
C ILE A 244 6.60 14.03 3.46
N THR A 245 5.97 13.33 4.42
CA THR A 245 4.75 12.54 4.18
C THR A 245 3.58 13.48 3.94
N SER A 246 3.14 13.61 2.68
CA SER A 246 1.90 14.30 2.32
C SER A 246 0.83 13.27 2.00
N ILE A 247 -0.30 13.33 2.72
CA ILE A 247 -1.48 12.48 2.49
C ILE A 247 -2.32 13.13 1.40
N LEU A 248 -2.51 12.45 0.27
CA LEU A 248 -3.53 12.85 -0.70
C LEU A 248 -4.87 12.28 -0.26
N ARG A 249 -5.83 13.17 0.01
CA ARG A 249 -7.22 12.80 0.26
C ARG A 249 -7.86 12.51 -1.09
N VAL A 250 -8.19 11.25 -1.39
CA VAL A 250 -9.06 10.93 -2.53
C VAL A 250 -10.48 11.27 -2.08
N SER A 251 -11.04 12.32 -2.68
CA SER A 251 -12.40 12.80 -2.48
C SER A 251 -13.42 11.90 -3.15
#